data_AF-A0A942U397-F1
#
_entry.id   AF-A0A942U397-F1
#
_cell.length_a   1.000
_cell.length_b   1.000
_cell.length_c   1.000
_cell.angle_alpha   90.00
_cell.angle_beta   90.00
_cell.angle_gamma   90.00
#
_symmetry.space_group_name_H-M   'P 1'
#
loop_
_entity.id
_entity.type
_entity.pdbx_description
1 polymer ?
#
loop_
_entity_poly.entity_id
_entity_poly.type
_entity_poly.pdbx_seq_one_letter_code
_entity_poly.pdbx_strand_id
1 'polypeptide(L)'
;MKTIKSINDITEINSDYPFHFMEHLKQEFMELYEVLGDGEKLFEFNVPTELAFCVLQKNDGVKGLCRSPFDLEFVERFHVEQVTFYRIGVRFNDEVAIYYSLKGLHSQEDEDWLEEQSEWAEGKDGDV
;
A
#
# COMPACT_ATOMS: atom_id res chain seq x y z
N MET A 1 -0.21 -9.58 8.01
CA MET A 1 0.22 -8.83 6.81
C MET A 1 0.48 -9.78 5.64
N LYS A 2 0.18 -9.36 4.40
CA LYS A 2 0.56 -10.05 3.16
C LYS A 2 1.59 -9.21 2.39
N THR A 3 2.70 -9.81 1.98
CA THR A 3 3.72 -9.13 1.17
C THR A 3 3.50 -9.42 -0.31
N ILE A 4 3.59 -8.40 -1.14
CA ILE A 4 3.40 -8.44 -2.59
C ILE A 4 4.73 -8.12 -3.25
N LYS A 5 5.30 -9.10 -3.94
CA LYS A 5 6.55 -8.97 -4.70
C LYS A 5 6.35 -9.21 -6.19
N SER A 6 5.28 -9.88 -6.58
CA SER A 6 5.02 -10.27 -7.96
C SER A 6 3.57 -10.01 -8.35
N ILE A 7 3.31 -10.02 -9.66
CA ILE A 7 1.95 -9.96 -10.20
C ILE A 7 1.10 -11.18 -9.79
N ASN A 8 1.75 -12.31 -9.50
CA ASN A 8 1.08 -13.52 -9.04
C ASN A 8 0.55 -13.31 -7.61
N ASP A 9 1.32 -12.67 -6.73
CA ASP A 9 0.86 -12.35 -5.37
C ASP A 9 -0.40 -11.49 -5.40
N ILE A 10 -0.46 -10.49 -6.29
CA ILE A 10 -1.64 -9.64 -6.50
C ILE A 10 -2.84 -10.49 -6.93
N THR A 11 -2.61 -11.42 -7.88
CA THR A 11 -3.66 -12.30 -8.40
C THR A 11 -4.20 -13.25 -7.32
N GLU A 12 -3.32 -13.78 -6.47
CA GLU A 12 -3.68 -14.68 -5.37
C GLU A 12 -4.55 -14.01 -4.31
N ILE A 13 -4.34 -12.72 -4.04
CA ILE A 13 -5.11 -12.01 -3.03
C ILE A 13 -6.34 -11.29 -3.59
N ASN A 14 -6.49 -11.22 -4.91
CA ASN A 14 -7.48 -10.37 -5.57
C ASN A 14 -8.92 -10.59 -5.10
N SER A 15 -9.31 -11.82 -4.79
CA SER A 15 -10.67 -12.13 -4.32
C SER A 15 -10.94 -11.70 -2.87
N ASP A 16 -9.90 -11.43 -2.09
CA ASP A 16 -10.01 -11.13 -0.66
C ASP A 16 -10.25 -9.64 -0.39
N TYR A 17 -10.10 -8.79 -1.40
CA TYR A 17 -10.12 -7.33 -1.26
C TYR A 17 -11.05 -6.66 -2.29
N PRO A 18 -11.53 -5.42 -2.02
CA PRO A 18 -12.36 -4.68 -2.97
C PRO A 18 -11.66 -4.43 -4.30
N PHE A 19 -12.42 -4.53 -5.39
CA PHE A 19 -11.91 -4.39 -6.76
C PHE A 19 -11.09 -3.11 -6.98
N HIS A 20 -11.62 -1.95 -6.59
CA HIS A 20 -10.95 -0.66 -6.81
C HIS A 20 -9.64 -0.51 -6.01
N PHE A 21 -9.54 -1.15 -4.85
CA PHE A 21 -8.28 -1.22 -4.11
C PHE A 21 -7.25 -2.10 -4.83
N MET A 22 -7.69 -3.26 -5.33
CA MET A 22 -6.81 -4.17 -6.06
C MET A 22 -6.32 -3.59 -7.39
N GLU A 23 -7.17 -2.86 -8.11
CA GLU A 23 -6.76 -2.17 -9.34
C GLU A 23 -5.73 -1.07 -9.05
N HIS A 24 -5.88 -0.31 -7.96
CA HIS A 24 -4.89 0.68 -7.55
C HIS A 24 -3.54 0.02 -7.21
N LEU A 25 -3.56 -1.02 -6.37
CA LEU A 25 -2.34 -1.77 -6.00
C LEU A 25 -1.63 -2.35 -7.23
N LYS A 26 -2.41 -2.87 -8.19
CA LYS A 26 -1.88 -3.39 -9.46
C LYS A 26 -1.28 -2.27 -10.31
N GLN A 27 -1.91 -1.10 -10.37
CA GLN A 27 -1.36 0.03 -11.09
C GLN A 27 0.00 0.44 -10.52
N GLU A 28 0.12 0.62 -9.20
CA GLU A 28 1.41 0.94 -8.57
C GLU A 28 2.47 -0.14 -8.82
N PHE A 29 2.09 -1.41 -8.83
CA PHE A 29 3.01 -2.50 -9.16
C PHE A 29 3.51 -2.40 -10.61
N MET A 30 2.62 -2.09 -11.55
CA MET A 30 2.98 -1.93 -12.96
C MET A 30 3.91 -0.73 -13.16
N GLU A 31 3.64 0.39 -12.49
CA GLU A 31 4.52 1.57 -12.52
C GLU A 31 5.91 1.23 -11.97
N LEU A 32 6.00 0.45 -10.89
CA LEU A 32 7.27 -0.02 -10.35
C LEU A 32 8.00 -0.98 -11.30
N TYR A 33 7.27 -1.89 -11.94
CA TYR A 33 7.82 -2.80 -12.95
C TYR A 33 8.35 -2.06 -14.19
N GLU A 34 7.68 -0.99 -14.63
CA GLU A 34 8.18 -0.17 -15.74
C GLU A 34 9.53 0.48 -15.44
N VAL A 35 9.78 0.81 -14.17
CA VAL A 35 11.04 1.42 -13.72
C VAL A 35 12.13 0.37 -13.45
N LEU A 36 11.79 -0.75 -12.81
CA LEU A 36 12.77 -1.72 -12.30
C LEU A 36 12.90 -3.00 -13.12
N GLY A 37 11.93 -3.32 -13.97
CA GLY A 37 11.84 -4.62 -14.65
C GLY A 37 12.95 -4.88 -15.67
N ASP A 38 13.56 -3.84 -16.24
CA ASP A 38 14.73 -3.91 -17.13
C ASP A 38 14.67 -5.02 -18.20
N GLY A 39 13.51 -5.18 -18.86
CA GLY A 39 13.30 -6.17 -19.91
C GLY A 39 13.02 -7.61 -19.44
N GLU A 40 12.98 -7.86 -18.12
CA GLU A 40 12.43 -9.08 -17.55
C GLU A 40 10.95 -9.25 -17.92
N LYS A 41 10.46 -10.48 -18.02
CA LYS A 41 9.02 -10.70 -18.23
C LYS A 41 8.25 -10.41 -16.95
N LEU A 42 7.08 -9.77 -17.07
CA LEU A 42 6.20 -9.46 -15.95
C LEU A 42 5.94 -10.63 -14.97
N PHE A 43 5.78 -11.86 -15.48
CA PHE A 43 5.52 -13.05 -14.66
C PHE A 43 6.77 -13.64 -13.99
N GLU A 44 7.96 -13.19 -14.39
CA GLU A 44 9.26 -13.59 -13.83
C GLU A 44 9.77 -12.50 -12.84
N PHE A 45 9.35 -11.25 -13.04
CA PHE A 45 9.71 -10.10 -12.22
C PHE A 45 9.27 -10.21 -10.76
N ASN A 46 10.21 -9.90 -9.87
CA ASN A 46 9.99 -9.78 -8.44
C ASN A 46 10.59 -8.49 -7.91
N VAL A 47 9.78 -7.73 -7.18
CA VAL A 47 10.20 -6.52 -6.48
C VAL A 47 11.19 -6.91 -5.37
N PRO A 48 12.32 -6.18 -5.22
CA PRO A 48 13.22 -6.34 -4.08
C PRO A 48 12.46 -6.30 -2.75
N THR A 49 12.95 -7.02 -1.74
CA THR A 49 12.21 -7.17 -0.48
C THR A 49 11.98 -5.83 0.23
N GLU A 50 12.93 -4.92 0.06
CA GLU A 50 12.97 -3.59 0.63
C GLU A 50 11.93 -2.65 0.00
N LEU A 51 11.52 -2.93 -1.25
CA LEU A 51 10.54 -2.16 -2.01
C LEU A 51 9.18 -2.87 -2.13
N ALA A 52 9.06 -4.05 -1.53
CA ALA A 52 7.85 -4.86 -1.63
C ALA A 52 6.67 -4.18 -0.94
N PHE A 53 5.49 -4.27 -1.56
CA PHE A 53 4.28 -3.71 -0.96
C PHE A 53 3.76 -4.66 0.14
N CYS A 54 3.23 -4.08 1.20
CA CYS A 54 2.68 -4.85 2.32
C CYS A 54 1.21 -4.49 2.54
N VAL A 55 0.31 -5.44 2.31
CA VAL A 55 -1.11 -5.27 2.60
C VAL A 55 -1.39 -5.70 4.03
N LEU A 56 -1.79 -4.74 4.87
CA LEU A 56 -2.18 -4.99 6.25
C LEU A 56 -3.50 -5.77 6.29
N GLN A 57 -3.55 -6.70 7.22
CA GLN A 57 -4.72 -7.50 7.53
C GLN A 57 -5.38 -6.99 8.81
N LYS A 58 -6.59 -7.48 9.07
CA LYS A 58 -7.35 -7.12 10.26
C LYS A 58 -6.52 -7.25 11.54
N ASN A 59 -6.47 -6.18 12.33
CA ASN A 59 -5.72 -6.07 13.59
C ASN A 59 -4.20 -6.22 13.47
N ASP A 60 -3.61 -6.09 12.27
CA ASP A 60 -2.16 -5.86 12.19
C ASP A 60 -1.83 -4.52 12.89
N GLY A 61 -0.83 -4.51 13.77
CA GLY A 61 -0.51 -3.33 14.58
C GLY A 61 0.12 -2.22 13.75
N VAL A 62 -0.68 -1.23 13.35
CA VAL A 62 -0.27 -0.13 12.47
C VAL A 62 0.80 0.75 13.12
N LYS A 63 0.59 1.14 14.39
CA LYS A 63 1.60 1.91 15.14
C LYS A 63 2.92 1.13 15.32
N GLY A 64 2.85 -0.20 15.29
CA GLY A 64 4.00 -1.09 15.37
C GLY A 64 4.87 -1.12 14.11
N LEU A 65 4.42 -0.51 13.01
CA LEU A 65 5.23 -0.38 11.78
C LEU A 65 6.43 0.54 12.00
N CYS A 66 6.26 1.58 12.82
CA CYS A 66 7.30 2.55 13.13
C CYS A 66 8.01 2.16 14.44
N ARG A 67 9.33 2.03 14.41
CA ARG A 67 10.15 1.82 15.63
C ARG A 67 10.45 3.14 16.33
N SER A 68 10.41 4.23 15.58
CA SER A 68 10.62 5.61 16.00
C SER A 68 9.59 6.52 15.32
N PRO A 69 9.19 7.64 15.94
CA PRO A 69 8.32 8.64 15.29
C PRO A 69 8.88 9.21 13.98
N PHE A 70 10.19 9.12 13.76
CA PHE A 70 10.86 9.58 12.53
C PHE A 70 10.86 8.55 11.40
N ASP A 71 10.33 7.35 11.65
CA ASP A 71 10.25 6.31 10.61
C ASP A 71 9.05 6.55 9.70
N LEU A 72 8.01 7.25 10.16
CA LEU A 72 6.86 7.59 9.33
C LEU A 72 7.23 8.70 8.35
N GLU A 73 7.17 8.41 7.06
CA GLU A 73 7.41 9.40 6.00
C GLU A 73 6.11 10.08 5.59
N PHE A 74 5.06 9.29 5.35
CA PHE A 74 3.77 9.79 4.96
C PHE A 74 2.65 8.79 5.27
N VAL A 75 1.44 9.31 5.44
CA VAL A 75 0.20 8.56 5.34
C VAL A 75 -0.67 9.29 4.32
N GLU A 76 -0.99 8.62 3.24
CA GLU A 76 -1.90 9.12 2.21
C GLU A 76 -3.23 8.39 2.35
N ARG A 77 -4.33 9.14 2.34
CA ARG A 77 -5.67 8.56 2.26
C ARG A 77 -6.23 8.69 0.85
N PHE A 78 -6.67 7.54 0.33
CA PHE A 78 -7.34 7.43 -0.95
C PHE A 78 -8.82 7.14 -0.74
N HIS A 79 -9.65 7.79 -1.56
CA HIS A 79 -11.06 7.49 -1.71
C HIS A 79 -11.34 7.19 -3.18
N VAL A 80 -11.52 5.91 -3.51
CA VAL A 80 -11.78 5.45 -4.88
C VAL A 80 -13.12 4.74 -4.88
N GLU A 81 -14.10 5.36 -5.53
CA GLU A 81 -15.50 4.90 -5.54
C GLU A 81 -16.05 4.73 -4.11
N GLN A 82 -16.33 3.49 -3.67
CA GLN A 82 -16.85 3.19 -2.33
C GLN A 82 -15.78 2.67 -1.37
N VAL A 83 -14.51 2.69 -1.78
CA VAL A 83 -13.40 2.12 -1.02
C VAL A 83 -12.52 3.25 -0.50
N THR A 84 -12.26 3.23 0.81
CA THR A 84 -11.28 4.11 1.44
C THR A 84 -10.14 3.27 1.98
N PHE A 85 -8.91 3.67 1.66
CA PHE A 85 -7.71 2.99 2.12
C PHE A 85 -6.58 3.97 2.36
N TYR A 86 -5.59 3.53 3.11
CA TYR A 86 -4.38 4.26 3.42
C TYR A 86 -3.19 3.64 2.70
N ARG A 87 -2.31 4.50 2.20
CA ARG A 87 -0.98 4.16 1.71
C ARG A 87 0.02 4.82 2.65
N ILE A 88 0.88 4.01 3.25
CA ILE A 88 1.71 4.41 4.39
C ILE A 88 3.16 4.17 3.98
N GLY A 89 3.94 5.24 3.94
CA GLY A 89 5.38 5.18 3.71
C GLY A 89 6.12 5.12 5.04
N VAL A 90 6.89 4.07 5.25
CA VAL A 90 7.74 3.91 6.44
C VAL A 90 9.18 3.74 6.01
N ARG A 91 10.06 4.62 6.50
CA ARG A 91 11.51 4.52 6.31
C ARG A 91 12.02 3.23 6.93
N PHE A 92 12.72 2.44 6.12
CA PHE A 92 13.39 1.23 6.53
C PHE A 92 14.80 1.20 5.94
N ASN A 93 15.80 1.47 6.78
CA ASN A 93 17.18 1.75 6.35
C ASN A 93 17.22 2.94 5.39
N ASP A 94 17.78 2.75 4.19
CA ASP A 94 17.92 3.77 3.15
C ASP A 94 16.74 3.80 2.16
N GLU A 95 15.72 2.95 2.37
CA GLU A 95 14.56 2.80 1.50
C GLU A 95 13.25 3.16 2.23
N VAL A 96 12.16 3.31 1.47
CA VAL A 96 10.80 3.51 2.00
C VAL A 96 9.95 2.28 1.69
N ALA A 97 9.56 1.55 2.72
CA ALA A 97 8.62 0.45 2.61
C ALA A 97 7.19 0.98 2.52
N ILE A 98 6.39 0.42 1.60
CA ILE A 98 5.01 0.83 1.35
C ILE A 98 4.04 -0.18 1.98
N TYR A 99 3.18 0.33 2.86
CA TYR A 99 2.10 -0.43 3.46
C TYR A 99 0.74 0.08 3.00
N TYR A 100 -0.18 -0.83 2.79
CA TYR A 100 -1.56 -0.55 2.41
C TYR A 100 -2.52 -1.06 3.46
N SER A 101 -3.55 -0.27 3.76
CA SER A 101 -4.60 -0.67 4.70
C SER A 101 -5.96 -0.21 4.24
N LEU A 102 -6.93 -1.11 4.13
CA LEU A 102 -8.33 -0.68 4.03
C LEU A 102 -8.76 0.00 5.34
N LYS A 103 -9.59 1.04 5.23
CA LYS A 103 -10.15 1.73 6.39
C LYS A 103 -11.13 0.83 7.15
N GLY A 104 -11.06 0.86 8.48
CA GLY A 104 -11.91 0.06 9.37
C GLY A 104 -11.45 -1.38 9.59
N LEU A 105 -10.20 -1.70 9.28
CA LEU A 105 -9.62 -3.02 9.52
C LEU A 105 -9.01 -3.17 10.92
N HIS A 106 -8.66 -2.06 11.56
CA HIS A 106 -7.86 -2.07 12.78
C HIS A 106 -8.64 -1.65 14.02
N SER A 107 -7.93 -1.60 15.14
CA SER A 107 -8.50 -1.05 16.36
C SER A 107 -8.89 0.42 16.15
N GLN A 108 -9.88 0.92 16.91
CA GLN A 108 -10.26 2.33 16.81
C GLN A 108 -9.07 3.26 17.03
N GLU A 109 -8.17 2.88 17.94
CA GLU A 109 -6.96 3.65 18.26
C GLU A 109 -5.96 3.74 17.09
N ASP A 110 -5.87 2.69 16.27
CA ASP A 110 -5.03 2.66 15.06
C ASP A 110 -5.70 3.42 13.91
N GLU A 111 -7.02 3.29 13.76
CA GLU A 111 -7.79 4.02 12.73
C GLU A 111 -7.79 5.53 13.00
N ASP A 112 -7.95 5.95 14.25
CA ASP A 112 -7.86 7.36 14.65
C ASP A 112 -6.46 7.91 14.35
N TRP A 113 -5.42 7.14 14.65
CA TRP A 113 -4.04 7.53 14.36
C TRP A 113 -3.78 7.64 12.85
N LEU A 114 -4.24 6.67 12.05
CA LEU A 114 -4.13 6.74 10.59
C LEU A 114 -4.83 7.97 10.02
N GLU A 115 -6.03 8.27 10.52
CA GLU A 115 -6.80 9.44 10.12
C GLU A 115 -6.08 10.75 10.49
N GLU A 116 -5.52 10.85 11.70
CA GLU A 116 -4.73 11.99 12.18
C GLU A 116 -3.45 12.23 11.37
N GLN A 117 -2.75 11.16 10.97
CA GLN A 117 -1.55 11.26 10.15
C GLN A 117 -1.85 11.46 8.66
N SER A 118 -3.08 11.14 8.22
CA SER A 118 -3.38 11.11 6.79
C SER A 118 -3.50 12.49 6.17
N GLU A 119 -2.75 12.68 5.08
CA GLU A 119 -3.02 13.73 4.11
C GLU A 119 -3.96 13.18 3.02
N TRP A 120 -4.81 14.05 2.49
CA TRP A 120 -5.62 13.68 1.33
C TRP A 120 -4.70 13.58 0.11
N ALA A 121 -4.56 12.38 -0.44
CA ALA A 121 -3.97 12.23 -1.76
C ALA A 121 -5.03 12.71 -2.77
N GLU A 122 -4.83 13.89 -3.33
CA GLU A 122 -5.67 14.39 -4.42
C GLU A 122 -5.55 13.42 -5.61
N GLY A 123 -6.51 12.50 -5.73
CA GLY A 123 -6.83 11.88 -7.00
C GLY A 123 -7.43 12.96 -7.88
N LYS A 124 -6.82 13.21 -9.04
CA LYS A 124 -7.37 14.02 -10.13
C LYS A 124 -8.87 13.71 -10.25
N ASP A 125 -9.71 14.61 -9.75
CA ASP A 125 -11.11 14.62 -10.12
C ASP A 125 -11.14 14.63 -11.64
N GLY A 126 -11.80 13.64 -12.21
CA GLY A 126 -12.06 13.62 -13.63
C GLY A 126 -12.82 14.88 -14.00
N ASP A 127 -12.12 15.82 -14.63
CA ASP A 127 -12.71 16.69 -15.63
C ASP A 127 -13.36 15.78 -16.71
N VAL A 128 -14.66 15.50 -16.56
CA VAL A 128 -15.61 15.32 -17.68
C VAL A 128 -16.98 15.85 -17.28
#